data_AF-A0A8B6EXX1-F1
#
_entry.id   AF-A0A8B6EXX1-F1
#
_cell.length_a   1.000
_cell.length_b   1.000
_cell.length_c   1.000
_cell.angle_alpha   90.00
_cell.angle_beta   90.00
_cell.angle_gamma   90.00
#
_symmetry.space_group_name_H-M   'P 1'
#
loop_
_entity.id
_entity.type
_entity.pdbx_description
1 polymer ?
#
loop_
_entity_poly.entity_id
_entity_poly.type
_entity_poly.pdbx_seq_one_letter_code
_entity_poly.pdbx_strand_id
1 'polypeptide(L)'
;MDYDEEGAGEDDYEGHIQGIGRLPDHSHFDKPVNVNHLGKSAPPPGGPGIGDFIGDRLDDADDDSGAPPYDTMKGFDYEGGGSDAGSLSSLNTSTSGGDQDYDYLNEWGPKFAKLADMYNKYDDSD
;
A
#
# COMPACT_ATOMS: atom_id res chain seq x y z
N MET A 1 35.13 8.05 5.73
CA MET A 1 34.22 6.89 5.74
C MET A 1 33.80 6.74 4.30
N ASP A 2 34.53 5.90 3.59
CA ASP A 2 34.29 5.59 2.19
C ASP A 2 33.24 4.48 2.17
N TYR A 3 32.08 4.77 1.58
CA TYR A 3 30.98 3.84 1.44
C TYR A 3 31.21 3.01 0.18
N ASP A 4 32.03 1.96 0.30
CA ASP A 4 32.15 0.90 -0.71
C ASP A 4 31.12 -0.22 -0.40
N GLU A 5 29.85 0.14 -0.25
CA GLU A 5 28.77 -0.85 -0.05
C GLU A 5 28.06 -1.10 -1.39
N GLU A 6 28.80 -1.71 -2.32
CA GLU A 6 28.24 -2.34 -3.51
C GLU A 6 27.65 -3.71 -3.10
N GLY A 7 26.51 -3.65 -2.42
CA GLY A 7 25.72 -4.80 -2.02
C GLY A 7 24.58 -5.07 -2.99
N ALA A 8 24.88 -5.60 -4.17
CA ALA A 8 23.89 -6.21 -5.05
C ALA A 8 23.58 -7.63 -4.55
N GLY A 9 22.84 -7.73 -3.44
CA GLY A 9 22.36 -9.00 -2.88
C GLY A 9 20.86 -9.10 -3.07
N GLU A 10 20.40 -9.43 -4.27
CA GLU A 10 19.00 -9.66 -4.59
C GLU A 10 18.55 -11.09 -4.26
N ASP A 11 19.20 -11.81 -3.34
CA ASP A 11 18.94 -13.24 -3.12
C ASP A 11 17.87 -13.54 -2.04
N ASP A 12 17.31 -12.53 -1.37
CA ASP A 12 16.38 -12.68 -0.24
C ASP A 12 14.94 -12.16 -0.48
N TYR A 13 14.58 -11.85 -1.73
CA TYR A 13 13.23 -11.37 -2.08
C TYR A 13 12.13 -12.34 -1.63
N GLU A 14 12.35 -13.66 -1.73
CA GLU A 14 11.31 -14.66 -1.41
C GLU A 14 10.90 -14.61 0.08
N GLY A 15 11.85 -14.33 0.97
CA GLY A 15 11.60 -14.26 2.40
C GLY A 15 10.75 -13.05 2.81
N HIS A 16 10.97 -11.90 2.14
CA HIS A 16 10.17 -10.70 2.39
C HIS A 16 8.71 -10.88 1.90
N ILE A 17 8.53 -11.55 0.76
CA ILE A 17 7.21 -11.82 0.17
C ILE A 17 6.41 -12.80 1.05
N GLN A 18 7.05 -13.78 1.69
CA GLN A 18 6.37 -14.73 2.60
C GLN A 18 5.77 -14.07 3.84
N GLY A 19 6.28 -12.90 4.27
CA GLY A 19 5.68 -12.11 5.36
C GLY A 19 4.26 -11.60 5.04
N ILE A 20 3.92 -11.50 3.75
CA ILE A 20 2.60 -11.12 3.23
C ILE A 20 1.73 -12.37 2.97
N GLY A 21 2.11 -13.55 3.50
CA GLY A 21 1.44 -14.84 3.33
C GLY A 21 0.04 -14.98 3.93
N ARG A 22 -0.69 -13.88 4.13
CA ARG A 22 -2.12 -13.86 4.44
C ARG A 22 -2.96 -13.36 3.27
N LEU A 23 -2.47 -13.51 2.04
CA LEU A 23 -3.26 -13.31 0.84
C LEU A 23 -3.81 -14.67 0.37
N PRO A 24 -5.10 -14.75 -0.04
CA PRO A 24 -5.61 -15.93 -0.69
C PRO A 24 -4.80 -16.22 -1.96
N ASP A 25 -4.64 -17.50 -2.27
CA ASP A 25 -3.93 -18.00 -3.44
C ASP A 25 -4.35 -17.24 -4.71
N HIS A 26 -3.50 -16.30 -5.12
CA HIS A 26 -3.65 -15.55 -6.35
C HIS A 26 -2.55 -15.99 -7.32
N SER A 27 -2.62 -17.28 -7.68
CA SER A 27 -2.05 -17.92 -8.87
C SER A 27 -2.41 -17.24 -10.23
N HIS A 28 -2.88 -15.98 -10.20
CA HIS A 28 -3.42 -15.26 -11.35
C HIS A 28 -2.46 -14.26 -12.00
N PHE A 29 -1.30 -13.98 -11.41
CA PHE A 29 -0.43 -12.88 -11.86
C PHE A 29 1.00 -13.23 -12.28
N ASP A 30 1.44 -14.50 -12.17
CA ASP A 30 2.67 -14.96 -12.82
C ASP A 30 2.45 -15.15 -14.34
N LYS A 31 2.02 -14.10 -15.02
CA LYS A 31 1.94 -14.09 -16.49
C LYS A 31 3.30 -13.59 -16.99
N PRO A 32 4.06 -14.39 -17.74
CA PRO A 32 5.27 -13.89 -18.37
C PRO A 32 4.90 -12.70 -19.26
N VAL A 33 5.71 -11.64 -19.20
CA VAL A 33 5.59 -10.55 -20.17
C VAL A 33 5.71 -11.16 -21.57
N ASN A 34 4.71 -10.91 -22.42
CA ASN A 34 4.66 -11.49 -23.76
C ASN A 34 5.78 -10.88 -24.61
N VAL A 35 6.90 -11.60 -24.73
CA VAL A 35 7.97 -11.24 -25.65
C VAL A 35 7.67 -11.87 -27.02
N ASN A 36 7.64 -11.03 -28.06
CA ASN A 36 7.45 -11.51 -29.42
C ASN A 36 8.71 -12.26 -29.86
N HIS A 37 8.65 -13.60 -29.91
CA HIS A 37 9.72 -14.43 -30.46
C HIS A 37 9.83 -14.22 -31.98
N LEU A 38 10.69 -13.30 -32.41
CA LEU A 38 11.11 -13.22 -33.80
C LEU A 38 12.24 -14.23 -34.02
N GLY A 39 11.89 -15.51 -34.04
CA GLY A 39 12.80 -16.55 -34.50
C GLY A 39 13.20 -16.25 -35.95
N LYS A 40 14.44 -15.80 -36.17
CA LYS A 40 14.98 -15.51 -37.50
C LYS A 40 15.22 -16.84 -38.22
N SER A 41 14.19 -17.40 -38.84
CA SER A 41 14.35 -18.55 -39.73
C SER A 41 14.90 -18.06 -41.08
N ALA A 42 16.22 -17.87 -41.16
CA ALA A 42 16.89 -17.67 -42.45
C ALA A 42 16.90 -19.00 -43.26
N PRO A 43 16.91 -18.95 -44.60
CA PRO A 43 17.05 -20.16 -45.42
C PRO A 43 18.44 -20.81 -45.24
N PRO A 44 18.60 -22.12 -45.49
CA PRO A 44 19.90 -22.78 -45.46
C PRO A 44 20.84 -22.20 -46.55
N PRO A 45 22.16 -22.12 -46.32
CA PRO A 45 23.08 -21.44 -47.22
C PRO A 45 23.30 -22.22 -48.52
N GLY A 46 23.37 -21.48 -49.63
CA GLY A 46 23.79 -21.98 -50.94
C GLY A 46 25.31 -22.13 -51.12
N GLY A 47 26.08 -22.25 -50.02
CA GLY A 47 27.54 -22.48 -49.95
C GLY A 47 28.26 -21.57 -48.92
N PRO A 48 29.59 -21.70 -48.72
CA PRO A 48 30.36 -22.91 -48.39
C PRO A 48 30.33 -23.22 -46.87
N GLY A 49 30.59 -24.48 -46.49
CA GLY A 49 30.90 -24.88 -45.11
C GLY A 49 29.71 -25.00 -44.13
N ILE A 50 29.30 -26.23 -43.81
CA ILE A 50 28.31 -26.50 -42.74
C ILE A 50 28.77 -25.99 -41.36
N GLY A 51 30.08 -25.89 -41.13
CA GLY A 51 30.66 -25.41 -39.87
C GLY A 51 30.36 -23.93 -39.62
N ASP A 52 30.59 -23.09 -40.63
CA ASP A 52 30.33 -21.65 -40.54
C ASP A 52 28.83 -21.39 -40.35
N PHE A 53 27.98 -22.14 -41.05
CA PHE A 53 26.54 -22.08 -40.86
C PHE A 53 26.09 -22.42 -39.43
N ILE A 54 26.67 -23.47 -38.83
CA ILE A 54 26.32 -23.86 -37.45
C ILE A 54 26.83 -22.80 -36.47
N GLY A 55 28.02 -22.24 -36.69
CA GLY A 55 28.58 -21.15 -35.88
C GLY A 55 27.67 -19.93 -35.91
N ASP A 56 27.35 -19.43 -37.10
CA ASP A 56 26.47 -18.27 -37.28
C ASP A 56 25.09 -18.47 -36.63
N ARG A 57 24.55 -19.69 -36.68
CA ARG A 57 23.26 -20.03 -36.07
C ARG A 57 23.29 -20.21 -34.56
N LEU A 58 24.42 -20.64 -34.03
CA LEU A 58 24.62 -20.74 -32.59
C LEU A 58 24.69 -19.34 -31.99
N ASP A 59 25.49 -18.45 -32.59
CA ASP A 59 25.60 -17.06 -32.18
C ASP A 59 24.23 -16.35 -32.24
N ASP A 60 23.46 -16.55 -33.33
CA ASP A 60 22.10 -16.03 -33.48
C ASP A 60 21.13 -16.55 -32.40
N ALA A 61 21.32 -17.77 -31.90
CA ALA A 61 20.46 -18.40 -30.89
C ALA A 61 20.84 -17.99 -29.47
N ASP A 62 22.13 -17.80 -29.21
CA ASP A 62 22.65 -17.36 -27.92
C ASP A 62 22.31 -15.88 -27.66
N ASP A 63 22.26 -15.05 -28.71
CA ASP A 63 21.84 -13.64 -28.65
C ASP A 63 20.29 -13.44 -28.73
N ASP A 64 19.50 -14.50 -28.53
CA ASP A 64 18.03 -14.40 -28.56
C ASP A 64 17.49 -13.70 -27.30
N SER A 65 17.17 -12.41 -27.43
CA SER A 65 16.48 -11.61 -26.40
C SER A 65 15.09 -12.13 -26.00
N GLY A 66 14.50 -13.03 -26.79
CA GLY A 66 13.28 -13.75 -26.46
C GLY A 66 13.53 -15.05 -25.72
N ALA A 67 14.77 -15.40 -25.38
CA ALA A 67 15.06 -16.58 -24.57
C ALA A 67 14.63 -16.35 -23.09
N PRO A 68 14.10 -17.36 -22.40
CA PRO A 68 13.83 -17.30 -20.96
C PRO A 68 15.10 -17.08 -20.12
N PRO A 69 15.00 -16.57 -18.87
CA PRO A 69 13.77 -16.31 -18.12
C PRO A 69 13.11 -14.97 -18.48
N TYR A 70 11.78 -14.94 -18.43
CA TYR A 70 11.04 -13.68 -18.60
C TYR A 70 10.81 -13.01 -17.26
N ASP A 71 10.78 -11.67 -17.29
CA ASP A 71 10.31 -10.89 -16.17
C ASP A 71 8.84 -11.21 -15.85
N THR A 72 8.53 -11.33 -14.56
CA THR A 72 7.16 -11.51 -14.05
C THR A 72 6.78 -10.34 -13.14
N MET A 73 5.53 -9.90 -13.20
CA MET A 73 5.00 -8.87 -12.31
C MET A 73 4.22 -9.51 -11.17
N LYS A 74 4.53 -9.14 -9.93
CA LYS A 74 3.75 -9.55 -8.76
C LYS A 74 2.80 -8.42 -8.35
N GLY A 75 1.50 -8.69 -8.43
CA GLY A 75 0.47 -7.78 -7.93
C GLY A 75 0.34 -7.90 -6.41
N PHE A 76 0.34 -6.77 -5.70
CA PHE A 76 0.08 -6.71 -4.26
C PHE A 76 -1.19 -5.90 -4.01
N ASP A 77 -2.18 -6.52 -3.37
CA ASP A 77 -3.50 -5.94 -3.09
C ASP A 77 -3.93 -6.13 -1.62
N TYR A 78 -3.00 -6.50 -0.74
CA TYR A 78 -3.29 -6.67 0.69
C TYR A 78 -3.57 -5.32 1.36
N GLU A 79 -4.83 -5.06 1.68
CA GLU A 79 -5.29 -3.84 2.35
C GLU A 79 -5.05 -3.85 3.87
N GLY A 80 -4.78 -5.01 4.46
CA GLY A 80 -4.77 -5.20 5.90
C GLY A 80 -6.05 -5.84 6.41
N GLY A 81 -6.00 -6.34 7.65
CA GLY A 81 -7.20 -6.81 8.35
C GLY A 81 -7.86 -5.62 9.02
N GLY A 82 -9.05 -5.21 8.57
CA GLY A 82 -9.80 -4.05 9.07
C GLY A 82 -9.91 -4.02 10.60
N SER A 83 -8.90 -3.43 11.23
CA SER A 83 -8.74 -3.44 12.68
C SER A 83 -9.43 -2.21 13.25
N ASP A 84 -10.12 -2.40 14.37
CA ASP A 84 -10.65 -1.26 15.10
C ASP A 84 -9.49 -0.36 15.52
N ALA A 85 -9.60 0.94 15.28
CA ALA A 85 -8.58 1.95 15.62
C ALA A 85 -8.36 2.12 17.14
N GLY A 86 -9.00 1.28 17.96
CA GLY A 86 -9.08 1.42 19.40
C GLY A 86 -9.92 2.63 19.82
N SER A 87 -9.74 3.06 21.07
CA SER A 87 -10.40 4.25 21.59
C SER A 87 -9.60 5.50 21.25
N LEU A 88 -10.21 6.42 20.49
CA LEU A 88 -9.65 7.75 20.27
C LEU A 88 -9.94 8.65 21.47
N SER A 89 -9.03 9.58 21.77
CA SER A 89 -9.26 10.58 22.80
C SER A 89 -10.46 11.46 22.43
N SER A 90 -11.38 11.67 23.37
CA SER A 90 -12.46 12.64 23.20
C SER A 90 -11.88 14.03 22.97
N LEU A 91 -12.47 14.79 22.04
CA LEU A 91 -12.22 16.22 21.86
C LEU A 91 -12.88 17.04 22.97
N ASN A 92 -12.76 16.61 24.23
CA ASN A 92 -13.31 17.37 25.34
C ASN A 92 -12.60 18.72 25.36
N THR A 93 -13.34 19.77 25.00
CA THR A 93 -12.94 21.12 25.36
C THR A 93 -12.86 21.12 26.88
N SER A 94 -11.81 21.70 27.45
CA SER A 94 -11.78 21.94 28.89
C SER A 94 -12.94 22.87 29.25
N THR A 95 -14.14 22.31 29.48
CA THR A 95 -15.18 22.97 30.27
C THR A 95 -14.81 22.83 31.74
N SER A 96 -13.60 23.24 32.09
CA SER A 96 -13.22 23.45 33.48
C SER A 96 -13.96 24.69 33.95
N GLY A 97 -15.14 24.48 34.52
CA GLY A 97 -15.87 25.51 35.26
C GLY A 97 -16.24 26.73 34.43
N GLY A 98 -17.01 26.55 33.36
CA GLY A 98 -17.82 27.68 32.88
C GLY A 98 -18.72 28.14 34.02
N ASP A 99 -18.71 29.43 34.32
CA ASP A 99 -19.50 30.01 35.42
C ASP A 99 -20.95 29.54 35.30
N GLN A 100 -21.49 28.99 36.39
CA GLN A 100 -22.87 28.49 36.47
C GLN A 100 -23.86 29.67 36.60
N ASP A 101 -23.62 30.73 35.84
CA ASP A 101 -24.41 31.96 35.83
C ASP A 101 -25.52 31.81 34.80
N TYR A 102 -26.74 31.62 35.29
CA TYR A 102 -27.92 31.37 34.45
C TYR A 102 -28.87 32.57 34.37
N ASP A 103 -28.38 33.79 34.67
CA ASP A 103 -29.19 35.02 34.73
C ASP A 103 -29.97 35.30 33.43
N TYR A 104 -29.44 34.86 32.28
CA TYR A 104 -30.10 34.96 30.98
C TYR A 104 -31.44 34.21 30.90
N LEU A 105 -31.71 33.24 31.79
CA LEU A 105 -33.00 32.56 31.86
C LEU A 105 -34.15 33.51 32.23
N ASN A 106 -33.86 34.61 32.93
CA ASN A 106 -34.87 35.63 33.26
C ASN A 106 -35.43 36.32 32.00
N GLU A 107 -34.61 36.45 30.96
CA GLU A 107 -34.94 37.19 29.74
C GLU A 107 -35.67 36.32 28.69
N TRP A 108 -35.67 34.99 28.85
CA TRP A 108 -36.31 34.06 27.90
C TRP A 108 -37.84 34.00 28.00
N GLY A 109 -38.42 34.65 29.01
CA GLY A 109 -39.86 34.81 29.17
C GLY A 109 -40.56 33.70 29.98
N PRO A 110 -41.91 33.75 30.07
CA PRO A 110 -42.67 33.03 31.10
C PRO A 110 -42.60 31.50 30.99
N LYS A 111 -42.29 30.96 29.81
CA LYS A 111 -42.10 29.51 29.63
C LYS A 111 -40.87 28.99 30.40
N PHE A 112 -39.88 29.84 30.64
CA PHE A 112 -38.62 29.51 31.30
C PHE A 112 -38.57 30.01 32.75
N ALA A 113 -39.62 30.67 33.25
CA ALA A 113 -39.67 31.22 34.61
C ALA A 113 -39.37 30.18 35.70
N LYS A 114 -39.83 28.93 35.53
CA LYS A 114 -39.52 27.85 36.47
C LYS A 114 -38.04 27.47 36.47
N LEU A 115 -37.37 27.52 35.32
CA LEU A 115 -35.93 27.28 35.23
C LEU A 115 -35.15 28.45 35.85
N ALA A 116 -35.52 29.69 35.53
CA ALA A 116 -34.93 30.88 36.15
C ALA A 116 -35.04 30.84 37.69
N ASP A 117 -36.21 30.48 38.22
CA ASP A 117 -36.43 30.33 39.67
C ASP A 117 -35.62 29.17 40.31
N MET A 118 -35.26 28.13 39.56
CA MET A 118 -34.44 27.04 40.09
C MET A 118 -32.94 27.35 40.07
N TYR A 119 -32.47 28.10 39.07
CA TYR A 119 -31.04 28.34 38.85
C TYR A 119 -30.52 29.69 39.37
N ASN A 120 -31.39 30.67 39.68
CA ASN A 120 -31.00 31.95 40.30
C ASN A 120 -30.92 31.89 41.84
N LYS A 121 -31.01 30.71 42.47
CA LYS A 121 -31.14 30.53 43.93
C LYS A 121 -29.83 30.26 44.66
N TYR A 122 -28.70 30.75 44.16
CA TYR A 122 -27.40 30.56 44.82
C TYR A 122 -27.00 31.69 45.79
N ASP A 123 -27.92 32.57 46.20
CA ASP A 123 -27.60 33.77 47.00
C ASP A 123 -28.41 33.89 48.31
N ASP A 124 -28.82 32.77 48.92
CA ASP A 124 -29.43 32.79 50.26
C ASP A 124 -29.05 31.53 51.06
N SER A 125 -27.83 31.53 51.59
CA SER A 125 -27.43 30.65 52.69
C SER A 125 -26.62 31.46 53.71
N ASP A 126 -27.29 31.91 54.76
CA ASP A 126 -26.72 32.35 56.06
C ASP A 126 -26.60 31.15 57.00
#